data_AF-A0A7Y0N1X5-F1
#
_entry.id   AF-A0A7Y0N1X5-F1
#
_cell.length_a   1.000
_cell.length_b   1.000
_cell.length_c   1.000
_cell.angle_alpha   90.00
_cell.angle_beta   90.00
_cell.angle_gamma   90.00
#
_symmetry.space_group_name_H-M   'P 1'
#
loop_
_entity.id
_entity.type
_entity.pdbx_description
1 polymer ?
#
loop_
_entity_poly.entity_id
_entity_poly.type
_entity_poly.pdbx_seq_one_letter_code
_entity_poly.pdbx_strand_id
1 'polypeptide(L)'
;YQKIDLWLSEQDAFPIKADLYLRSGKLAKQAQYGRATNRGEDYVSEMTLLDSIQPSKKTVIEYQEIVPWQLDNKFYNPSYLPKANTSEL
;
A
#
# COMPACT_ATOMS: atom_id res chain seq x y z
N TYR A 1 -8.60 -2.96 9.80
CA TYR A 1 -9.89 -2.26 9.61
C TYR A 1 -11.01 -3.27 9.75
N GLN A 2 -12.18 -2.88 10.24
CA GLN A 2 -13.31 -3.81 10.39
C GLN A 2 -14.01 -4.07 9.06
N LYS A 3 -14.04 -3.06 8.19
CA LYS A 3 -14.58 -3.11 6.83
C LYS A 3 -13.71 -2.24 5.93
N ILE A 4 -13.58 -2.66 4.68
CA ILE A 4 -13.00 -1.86 3.60
C ILE A 4 -14.00 -1.92 2.44
N ASP A 5 -14.44 -0.77 1.95
CA ASP A 5 -15.08 -0.70 0.64
C ASP A 5 -13.99 -0.39 -0.39
N LEU A 6 -13.81 -1.28 -1.37
CA LEU A 6 -12.78 -1.16 -2.39
C LEU A 6 -13.46 -0.96 -3.74
N TRP A 7 -13.13 0.13 -4.42
CA TRP A 7 -13.59 0.41 -5.77
C TRP A 7 -12.55 -0.06 -6.76
N LEU A 8 -12.99 -0.88 -7.69
CA LEU A 8 -12.18 -1.43 -8.75
C LEU A 8 -12.68 -0.88 -10.09
N SER A 9 -11.75 -0.72 -11.04
CA SER A 9 -12.08 -0.50 -12.44
C SER A 9 -12.84 -1.70 -12.98
N GLU A 10 -13.94 -1.45 -13.70
CA GLU A 10 -14.75 -2.52 -14.29
C GLU A 10 -14.01 -3.30 -15.38
N GLN A 11 -13.01 -2.68 -16.01
CA GLN A 11 -12.32 -3.24 -17.18
C GLN A 11 -11.29 -4.31 -16.80
N ASP A 12 -10.60 -4.11 -15.69
CA ASP A 12 -9.37 -4.82 -15.35
C ASP A 12 -9.20 -5.05 -13.84
N ALA A 13 -10.22 -4.71 -13.05
CA ALA A 13 -10.19 -4.80 -11.60
C ALA A 13 -9.06 -3.99 -10.93
N PHE A 14 -8.49 -2.98 -11.60
CA PHE A 14 -7.48 -2.11 -10.99
C PHE A 14 -8.08 -1.30 -9.83
N PRO A 15 -7.41 -1.20 -8.65
CA PRO A 15 -7.96 -0.45 -7.53
C PRO A 15 -7.94 1.06 -7.78
N ILE A 16 -9.07 1.72 -7.58
CA ILE A 16 -9.22 3.17 -7.81
C ILE A 16 -9.17 3.94 -6.48
N LYS A 17 -9.94 3.46 -5.51
CA LYS A 17 -9.98 4.04 -4.15
C LYS A 17 -10.44 3.00 -3.14
N ALA A 18 -10.18 3.25 -1.86
CA ALA A 18 -10.74 2.46 -0.77
C ALA A 18 -11.17 3.33 0.41
N ASP A 19 -12.27 2.97 1.05
CA ASP A 19 -12.76 3.57 2.28
C ASP A 19 -12.52 2.59 3.42
N LEU A 20 -11.81 3.03 4.46
CA LEU A 20 -11.32 2.17 5.54
C LEU A 20 -12.04 2.51 6.84
N TYR A 21 -12.81 1.56 7.37
CA TYR A 21 -13.69 1.79 8.53
C TYR A 21 -13.17 1.17 9.83
N LEU A 22 -13.37 1.89 10.93
CA LEU A 22 -13.14 1.39 12.29
C LEU A 22 -14.21 0.35 12.67
N ARG A 23 -13.98 -0.36 13.79
CA ARG A 23 -14.98 -1.28 14.37
C ARG A 23 -16.32 -0.61 14.67
N SER A 24 -16.31 0.68 15.00
CA SER A 24 -17.53 1.47 15.22
C SER A 24 -18.30 1.81 13.95
N GLY A 25 -17.78 1.48 12.76
CA GLY A 25 -18.36 1.88 11.47
C GLY A 25 -17.97 3.28 11.01
N LYS A 26 -17.24 4.07 11.83
CA LYS A 26 -16.74 5.39 11.42
C LYS A 26 -15.66 5.25 10.34
N LEU A 27 -15.74 6.10 9.31
CA LEU A 27 -14.68 6.23 8.31
C LEU A 27 -13.40 6.75 8.97
N ALA A 28 -12.32 5.97 8.86
CA ALA A 28 -11.02 6.31 9.42
C ALA A 28 -10.14 7.02 8.40
N LYS A 29 -10.05 6.45 7.19
CA LYS A 29 -9.19 6.91 6.12
C LYS A 29 -9.81 6.61 4.76
N GLN A 30 -9.40 7.38 3.77
CA GLN A 30 -9.63 7.09 2.36
C GLN A 30 -8.29 6.91 1.66
N ALA A 31 -8.16 5.84 0.87
CA ALA A 31 -7.03 5.57 -0.01
C ALA A 31 -7.39 5.95 -1.45
N GLN A 32 -6.44 6.53 -2.17
CA GLN A 32 -6.47 6.75 -3.61
C GLN A 32 -5.23 6.11 -4.22
N TYR A 33 -5.39 5.45 -5.37
CA TYR A 33 -4.32 4.68 -6.00
C TYR A 33 -3.93 5.28 -7.35
N GLY A 34 -2.64 5.52 -7.54
CA GLY A 34 -2.04 5.88 -8.81
C GLY A 34 -1.70 4.61 -9.61
N ARG A 35 -2.06 4.60 -10.89
CA ARG A 35 -1.74 3.51 -11.82
C ARG A 35 -0.48 3.82 -12.60
N ALA A 36 0.38 2.84 -12.76
CA ALA A 36 1.45 2.84 -13.74
C ALA A 36 1.58 1.46 -14.39
N THR A 37 2.29 1.39 -15.51
CA THR A 37 2.53 0.15 -16.26
C THR A 37 4.03 -0.08 -16.33
N ASN A 38 4.48 -1.29 -16.01
CA ASN A 38 5.87 -1.70 -16.21
C ASN A 38 5.90 -3.10 -16.82
N ARG A 39 6.68 -3.29 -17.89
CA ARG A 39 6.79 -4.56 -18.63
C ARG A 39 5.44 -5.17 -19.05
N GLY A 40 4.44 -4.34 -19.29
CA GLY A 40 3.09 -4.78 -19.71
C GLY A 40 2.17 -5.17 -18.56
N GLU A 41 2.61 -5.04 -17.31
CA GLU A 41 1.78 -5.25 -16.12
C GLU A 41 1.47 -3.93 -15.43
N ASP A 42 0.21 -3.73 -15.08
CA ASP A 42 -0.22 -2.57 -14.32
C ASP A 42 -0.03 -2.78 -12.82
N TYR A 43 0.41 -1.73 -12.14
CA TYR A 43 0.66 -1.74 -10.72
C TYR A 43 0.27 -0.40 -10.08
N VAL A 44 0.14 -0.43 -8.75
CA VAL A 44 -0.06 0.76 -7.94
C VAL A 44 1.29 1.45 -7.75
N SER A 45 1.52 2.56 -8.45
CA SER A 45 2.74 3.37 -8.32
C SER A 45 2.71 4.33 -7.14
N GLU A 46 1.52 4.77 -6.75
CA GLU A 46 1.31 5.66 -5.62
C GLU A 46 0.07 5.24 -4.83
N MET A 47 0.12 5.36 -3.50
CA MET A 47 -1.06 5.37 -2.64
C MET A 47 -1.09 6.64 -1.79
N THR A 48 -2.12 7.47 -2.00
CA THR A 48 -2.41 8.60 -1.12
C THR A 48 -3.45 8.17 -0.07
N LEU A 49 -3.07 8.26 1.21
CA LEU A 49 -3.95 8.05 2.36
C LEU A 49 -4.36 9.40 2.98
N LEU A 50 -5.67 9.66 2.98
CA LEU A 50 -6.29 10.84 3.59
C LEU A 50 -6.90 10.43 4.95
N ASP A 51 -6.58 11.16 6.02
CA ASP A 51 -7.16 10.91 7.33
C ASP A 51 -8.52 11.59 7.46
N SER A 52 -9.59 10.80 7.66
CA SER A 52 -10.95 11.31 7.76
C SER A 52 -11.29 11.87 9.15
N ILE A 53 -10.41 11.69 10.14
CA ILE A 53 -10.56 12.21 11.50
C ILE A 53 -9.79 13.53 11.64
N GLN A 54 -8.63 13.64 10.99
CA GLN A 54 -7.78 14.84 10.92
C GLN A 54 -7.53 15.21 9.45
N PRO A 55 -8.45 15.95 8.80
CA PRO A 55 -8.42 16.17 7.35
C PRO A 55 -7.13 16.82 6.80
N SER A 56 -6.36 17.50 7.66
CA SER A 56 -5.06 18.08 7.29
C SER A 56 -3.92 17.06 7.20
N LYS A 57 -4.13 15.82 7.64
CA LYS A 57 -3.12 14.75 7.58
C LYS A 57 -3.30 13.92 6.31
N LYS A 58 -2.25 13.96 5.48
CA LYS A 58 -2.09 13.17 4.27
C LYS A 58 -0.78 12.39 4.36
N THR A 59 -0.81 11.13 3.92
CA THR A 59 0.39 10.32 3.70
C THR A 59 0.40 9.93 2.23
N VAL A 60 1.55 10.10 1.57
CA VAL A 60 1.79 9.64 0.20
C VAL A 60 2.83 8.54 0.27
N ILE A 61 2.54 7.42 -0.37
CA ILE A 61 3.46 6.28 -0.52
C ILE A 61 3.73 6.13 -2.00
N GLU A 62 5.00 6.27 -2.39
CA GLU A 62 5.46 6.10 -3.77
C GLU A 62 6.29 4.82 -3.88
N TYR A 63 5.91 3.95 -4.82
CA TYR A 63 6.64 2.74 -5.13
C TYR A 63 7.64 3.04 -6.26
N GLN A 64 8.92 3.13 -5.90
CA GLN A 64 10.00 3.48 -6.85
C GLN A 64 10.39 2.29 -7.73
N GLU A 65 10.43 1.08 -7.16
CA GLU A 65 10.78 -0.14 -7.87
C GLU A 65 10.00 -1.33 -7.30
N ILE A 66 9.46 -2.16 -8.18
CA ILE A 66 8.77 -3.41 -7.84
C ILE A 66 9.40 -4.51 -8.67
N VAL A 67 10.12 -5.40 -7.99
CA VAL A 67 10.77 -6.58 -8.60
C VAL A 67 10.36 -7.85 -7.85
N PRO A 68 10.06 -8.95 -8.56
CA PRO A 68 9.86 -10.25 -7.91
C PRO A 68 11.12 -10.64 -7.15
N TRP A 69 10.97 -10.99 -5.87
CA TRP A 69 12.09 -11.37 -5.03
C TRP A 69 11.71 -12.50 -4.07
N GLN A 70 12.60 -13.48 -3.91
CA GLN A 70 12.42 -14.61 -3.00
C GLN A 70 13.41 -14.49 -1.83
N LEU A 71 12.90 -14.35 -0.61
CA LEU A 71 13.70 -14.34 0.61
C LEU A 71 13.70 -15.72 1.28
N ASP A 72 14.86 -16.11 1.81
CA ASP A 72 14.96 -17.23 2.74
C ASP A 72 14.15 -16.95 4.02
N ASN A 73 13.57 -18.00 4.60
CA ASN A 73 12.79 -17.90 5.85
C ASN A 73 13.55 -17.23 7.00
N LYS A 74 14.88 -17.34 7.03
CA LYS A 74 15.73 -16.72 8.06
C LYS A 74 15.56 -15.20 8.13
N PHE A 75 15.28 -14.53 7.00
CA PHE A 75 15.14 -13.07 6.95
C PHE A 75 13.84 -12.56 7.61
N TYR A 76 12.85 -13.43 7.85
CA TYR A 76 11.65 -13.09 8.61
C TYR A 76 11.82 -13.20 10.13
N ASN A 77 13.01 -13.61 10.60
CA ASN A 77 13.33 -13.60 12.02
C ASN A 77 13.69 -12.16 12.46
N PRO A 78 13.05 -11.60 13.51
CA PRO A 78 13.32 -10.24 13.99
C PRO A 78 14.80 -9.94 14.29
N SER A 79 15.61 -10.97 14.60
CA SER A 79 17.05 -10.83 14.83
C SER A 79 17.85 -10.38 13.60
N TYR A 80 17.28 -10.40 12.40
CA TYR A 80 17.91 -9.89 11.18
C TYR A 80 17.72 -8.37 10.97
N LEU A 81 16.75 -7.72 11.64
CA LEU A 81 16.49 -6.28 11.53
C LEU A 81 17.65 -5.38 12.03
N PRO A 82 18.35 -5.69 13.15
CA PRO A 82 19.41 -4.83 13.68
C PRO A 82 20.65 -4.72 12.78
N LYS A 83 20.78 -5.59 11.76
CA LYS A 83 21.95 -5.64 10.86
C LYS A 83 21.77 -4.90 9.55
N ALA A 84 20.62 -4.26 9.30
CA ALA A 84 20.38 -3.50 8.07
C ALA A 84 21.14 -2.14 8.03
N ASN A 85 22.39 -2.11 8.50
CA ASN A 85 23.37 -1.15 8.02
C ASN A 85 23.92 -1.69 6.70
N THR A 86 23.39 -1.07 5.66
CA THR A 86 23.49 -1.34 4.22
C THR A 86 24.92 -1.47 3.69
N SER A 87 25.32 -2.68 3.30
CA SER A 87 26.33 -2.93 2.25
C SER A 87 26.16 -4.29 1.55
N GLU A 88 25.24 -5.15 1.99
CA GLU A 88 25.07 -6.52 1.44
C GLU A 88 23.60 -6.87 1.13
N LEU A 89 22.84 -5.91 0.60
CA LEU A 89 21.56 -6.19 -0.07
C LEU A 89 21.72 -5.98 -1.58
#